data_AF-A0A382E6W9-F1
#
_entry.id   AF-A0A382E6W9-F1
#
_cell.length_a   1.000
_cell.length_b   1.000
_cell.length_c   1.000
_cell.angle_alpha   90.00
_cell.angle_beta   90.00
_cell.angle_gamma   90.00
#
_symmetry.space_group_name_H-M   'P 1'
#
loop_
_entity.id
_entity.type
_entity.pdbx_description
1 polymer ?
#
loop_
_entity_poly.entity_id
_entity_poly.type
_entity_poly.pdbx_seq_one_letter_code
_entity_poly.pdbx_strand_id
1 'polypeptide(L)'
;MNTPIIQNLDLVAQGKVRDIYAIDQDHILLVTSDRMSAFDVVLPDPIPNKGEVLTQLSLFWFEQTENIVANHLSNNFMLEDLIQNQSEIDYFKKRSMVVKRLHPLPIEAVVRGYLIGSGWKDYQANGSVCGIELEDNLQMAAQLPEPIYTPATKAEFGEHDENITYETTVDILGEDLANRVRN
;
A
#
# COMPACT_ATOMS: atom_id res chain seq x y z
N MET A 1 -0.12 -4.13 -22.87
CA MET A 1 -1.00 -2.97 -23.16
C MET A 1 -0.82 -1.96 -22.05
N ASN A 2 -0.52 -0.70 -22.41
CA ASN A 2 -0.40 0.38 -21.43
C ASN A 2 -1.79 0.80 -20.96
N THR A 3 -1.91 1.21 -19.70
CA THR A 3 -3.12 1.82 -19.17
C THR A 3 -3.43 3.10 -19.95
N PRO A 4 -4.65 3.27 -20.51
CA PRO A 4 -5.05 4.50 -21.17
C PRO A 4 -4.90 5.71 -20.25
N ILE A 5 -4.57 6.87 -20.83
CA ILE A 5 -4.49 8.14 -20.09
C ILE A 5 -5.87 8.79 -20.13
N ILE A 6 -6.35 9.24 -18.97
CA ILE A 6 -7.58 10.05 -18.87
C ILE A 6 -7.27 11.47 -19.31
N GLN A 7 -7.80 11.91 -20.44
CA GLN A 7 -7.40 13.18 -21.07
C GLN A 7 -7.79 14.43 -20.26
N ASN A 8 -8.83 14.35 -19.45
CA ASN A 8 -9.40 15.49 -18.72
C ASN A 8 -8.91 15.60 -17.27
N LEU A 9 -7.95 14.77 -16.85
CA LEU A 9 -7.39 14.82 -15.49
C LEU A 9 -5.87 14.90 -15.54
N ASP A 10 -5.30 15.68 -14.63
CA ASP A 10 -3.85 15.81 -14.52
C ASP A 10 -3.24 14.55 -13.87
N LEU A 11 -2.32 13.89 -14.59
CA LEU A 11 -1.54 12.79 -14.04
C LEU A 11 -0.50 13.35 -13.06
N VAL A 12 -0.73 13.13 -11.76
CA VAL A 12 0.13 13.62 -10.67
C VAL A 12 1.36 12.73 -10.49
N ALA A 13 1.15 11.40 -10.53
CA ALA A 13 2.22 10.44 -10.32
C ALA A 13 1.89 9.11 -11.00
N GLN A 14 2.94 8.43 -11.47
CA GLN A 14 2.88 7.08 -11.98
C GLN A 14 3.84 6.21 -11.17
N GLY A 15 3.30 5.39 -10.28
CA GLY A 15 4.06 4.38 -9.57
C GLY A 15 4.22 3.10 -10.38
N LYS A 16 4.92 2.12 -9.80
CA LYS A 16 5.15 0.79 -10.40
C LYS A 16 3.85 0.17 -10.94
N VAL A 17 2.77 0.26 -10.17
CA VAL A 17 1.48 -0.39 -10.49
C VAL A 17 0.24 0.51 -10.47
N ARG A 18 0.34 1.75 -9.98
CA ARG A 18 -0.80 2.68 -9.89
C ARG A 18 -0.49 4.01 -10.56
N ASP A 19 -1.49 4.57 -11.21
CA ASP A 19 -1.50 5.92 -11.75
C ASP A 19 -2.40 6.78 -10.85
N ILE A 20 -1.97 8.01 -10.56
CA ILE A 20 -2.66 8.94 -9.65
C ILE A 20 -3.04 10.18 -10.44
N TYR A 21 -4.34 10.46 -10.53
CA TYR A 21 -4.86 11.66 -11.19
C TYR A 21 -5.42 12.63 -10.17
N ALA A 22 -5.17 13.93 -10.34
CA ALA A 22 -5.81 14.97 -9.54
C ALA A 22 -7.27 15.14 -9.97
N ILE A 23 -8.18 15.22 -9.01
CA ILE A 23 -9.58 15.64 -9.25
C ILE A 23 -9.73 17.09 -8.82
N ASP A 24 -9.40 17.37 -7.55
CA ASP A 24 -9.37 18.71 -6.97
C ASP A 24 -8.24 18.80 -5.91
N GLN A 25 -8.33 19.80 -5.03
CA GLN A 25 -7.36 20.01 -3.94
C GLN A 25 -7.38 18.87 -2.91
N ASP A 26 -8.55 18.28 -2.65
CA ASP A 26 -8.80 17.34 -1.57
C ASP A 26 -9.03 15.90 -2.04
N HIS A 27 -9.09 15.67 -3.36
CA HIS A 27 -9.42 14.38 -3.96
C HIS A 27 -8.49 13.99 -5.11
N ILE A 28 -8.23 12.69 -5.20
CA ILE A 28 -7.49 12.06 -6.29
C ILE A 28 -8.23 10.83 -6.78
N LEU A 29 -8.01 10.50 -8.06
CA LEU A 29 -8.41 9.22 -8.63
C LEU A 29 -7.20 8.30 -8.65
N LEU A 30 -7.26 7.20 -7.91
CA LEU A 30 -6.26 6.13 -7.97
C LEU A 30 -6.70 5.10 -9.01
N VAL A 31 -5.86 4.86 -10.02
CA VAL A 31 -6.07 3.85 -11.06
C VAL A 31 -5.04 2.74 -10.89
N THR A 32 -5.49 1.52 -10.64
CA THR A 32 -4.60 0.35 -10.57
C THR A 32 -4.43 -0.25 -11.97
N SER A 33 -3.19 -0.24 -12.46
CA SER A 33 -2.84 -0.82 -13.75
C SER A 33 -2.64 -2.34 -13.69
N ASP A 34 -2.56 -2.94 -14.88
CA ASP A 34 -2.19 -4.35 -15.06
C ASP A 34 -0.67 -4.56 -15.03
N ARG A 35 0.13 -3.49 -14.84
CA ARG A 35 1.60 -3.58 -14.69
C ARG A 35 1.98 -4.37 -13.46
N MET A 36 3.05 -5.14 -13.57
CA MET A 36 3.61 -5.94 -12.48
C MET A 36 5.08 -5.56 -12.30
N SER A 37 5.56 -5.61 -11.05
CA SER A 37 6.97 -5.42 -10.75
C SER A 37 7.52 -6.58 -9.95
N ALA A 38 8.76 -6.94 -10.21
CA ALA A 38 9.54 -7.89 -9.41
C ALA A 38 10.97 -7.37 -9.28
N PHE A 39 11.56 -7.52 -8.09
CA PHE A 39 12.90 -6.98 -7.78
C PHE A 39 13.03 -5.50 -8.18
N ASP A 40 12.02 -4.71 -7.83
CA ASP A 40 11.92 -3.27 -8.11
C ASP A 40 11.89 -2.83 -9.57
N VAL A 41 11.82 -3.78 -10.51
CA VAL A 41 11.70 -3.53 -11.95
C VAL A 41 10.27 -3.80 -12.42
N VAL A 42 9.68 -2.87 -13.17
CA VAL A 42 8.41 -3.08 -13.87
C VAL A 42 8.64 -4.01 -15.05
N LEU A 43 7.91 -5.12 -15.09
CA LEU A 43 8.03 -6.13 -16.12
C LEU A 43 7.36 -5.67 -17.42
N PRO A 44 7.85 -6.11 -18.59
CA PRO A 44 7.32 -5.68 -19.88
C PRO A 44 5.88 -6.15 -20.13
N ASP A 45 5.54 -7.35 -19.63
CA ASP A 45 4.25 -7.98 -19.87
C ASP A 45 3.29 -7.76 -18.69
N PRO A 46 2.14 -7.08 -18.92
CA PRO A 46 1.14 -6.91 -17.88
C PRO A 46 0.32 -8.19 -17.68
N ILE A 47 -0.29 -8.31 -16.50
CA ILE A 47 -1.22 -9.40 -16.19
C ILE A 47 -2.66 -8.89 -16.42
N PRO A 48 -3.36 -9.36 -17.47
CA PRO A 48 -4.70 -8.87 -17.79
C PRO A 48 -5.65 -8.91 -16.60
N ASN A 49 -6.38 -7.81 -16.38
CA ASN A 49 -7.38 -7.64 -15.32
C ASN A 49 -6.84 -7.69 -13.88
N LYS A 50 -5.52 -7.76 -13.66
CA LYS A 50 -4.92 -7.68 -12.33
C LYS A 50 -5.33 -6.38 -11.61
N GLY A 51 -5.34 -5.25 -12.32
CA GLY A 51 -5.73 -3.96 -11.75
C GLY A 51 -7.16 -3.95 -11.23
N GLU A 52 -8.07 -4.62 -11.93
CA GLU A 52 -9.46 -4.79 -11.49
C GLU A 52 -9.54 -5.64 -10.24
N VAL A 53 -8.92 -6.83 -10.24
CA VAL A 53 -8.93 -7.74 -9.09
C VAL A 53 -8.36 -7.08 -7.83
N LEU A 54 -7.22 -6.40 -7.94
CA LEU A 54 -6.58 -5.74 -6.80
C LEU A 54 -7.39 -4.55 -6.27
N THR A 55 -8.07 -3.81 -7.15
CA THR A 55 -8.94 -2.71 -6.73
C THR A 55 -10.16 -3.25 -5.99
N GLN A 56 -10.84 -4.26 -6.53
CA GLN A 56 -12.00 -4.89 -5.88
C GLN A 56 -11.62 -5.54 -4.54
N LEU A 57 -10.46 -6.19 -4.47
CA LEU A 57 -9.95 -6.74 -3.21
C LEU A 57 -9.68 -5.64 -2.17
N SER A 58 -9.14 -4.49 -2.60
CA SER A 58 -8.92 -3.35 -1.70
C SER A 58 -10.26 -2.78 -1.19
N LEU A 59 -11.25 -2.62 -2.07
CA LEU A 59 -12.59 -2.16 -1.71
C LEU A 59 -13.27 -3.11 -0.71
N PHE A 60 -13.16 -4.43 -0.93
CA PHE A 60 -13.63 -5.43 0.02
C PHE A 60 -12.99 -5.24 1.41
N TRP A 61 -11.66 -5.08 1.49
CA TRP A 61 -11.00 -4.89 2.79
C TRP A 61 -11.32 -3.54 3.44
N PHE A 62 -11.53 -2.48 2.67
CA PHE A 62 -11.98 -1.20 3.23
C PHE A 62 -13.36 -1.32 3.86
N GLU A 63 -14.27 -2.08 3.27
CA GLU A 63 -15.58 -2.40 3.85
C GLU A 63 -15.43 -3.26 5.11
N GLN A 64 -14.63 -4.34 5.07
CA GLN A 64 -14.46 -5.23 6.22
C GLN A 64 -13.79 -4.56 7.43
N THR A 65 -13.09 -3.44 7.25
CA THR A 65 -12.33 -2.76 8.30
C THR A 65 -12.88 -1.38 8.65
N GLU A 66 -14.04 -0.99 8.11
CA GLU A 66 -14.63 0.34 8.31
C GLU A 66 -14.92 0.68 9.78
N ASN A 67 -15.22 -0.35 10.58
CA ASN A 67 -15.49 -0.24 12.01
C ASN A 67 -14.23 -0.24 12.88
N ILE A 68 -13.05 -0.50 12.29
CA ILE A 68 -11.76 -0.53 12.96
C ILE A 68 -11.05 0.80 12.78
N VAL A 69 -10.92 1.27 11.53
CA VAL A 69 -10.21 2.50 11.20
C VAL A 69 -10.84 3.20 10.00
N ALA A 70 -10.87 4.54 10.04
CA ALA A 70 -11.31 5.33 8.91
C ALA A 70 -10.35 5.16 7.72
N ASN A 71 -10.92 5.01 6.52
CA ASN A 71 -10.15 4.92 5.29
C ASN A 71 -10.31 6.19 4.43
N HIS A 72 -9.57 6.25 3.33
CA HIS A 72 -9.52 7.41 2.45
C HIS A 72 -10.58 7.43 1.34
N LEU A 73 -11.48 6.45 1.24
CA LEU A 73 -12.49 6.44 0.18
C LEU A 73 -13.37 7.71 0.25
N SER A 74 -13.75 8.22 -0.92
CA SER A 74 -14.66 9.38 -1.04
C SER A 74 -15.79 9.08 -2.00
N ASN A 75 -16.99 9.50 -1.62
CA ASN A 75 -18.20 9.39 -2.44
C ASN A 75 -18.58 10.73 -3.09
N ASN A 76 -17.68 11.73 -3.03
CA ASN A 76 -17.95 13.08 -3.54
C ASN A 76 -17.96 13.16 -5.06
N PHE A 77 -17.32 12.20 -5.75
CA PHE A 77 -17.27 12.13 -7.20
C PHE A 77 -17.51 10.69 -7.65
N MET A 78 -18.23 10.54 -8.75
CA MET A 78 -18.33 9.31 -9.52
C MET A 78 -17.40 9.39 -10.73
N LEU A 79 -17.07 8.24 -11.34
CA LEU A 79 -16.22 8.25 -12.55
C LEU A 79 -16.90 8.96 -13.71
N GLU A 80 -18.22 8.86 -13.78
CA GLU A 80 -19.08 9.53 -14.76
C GLU A 80 -19.02 11.06 -14.66
N ASP A 81 -18.63 11.61 -13.50
CA ASP A 81 -18.39 13.06 -13.33
C ASP A 81 -17.03 13.49 -13.90
N LEU A 82 -16.08 12.54 -14.01
CA LEU A 82 -14.67 12.81 -14.31
C LEU A 82 -14.29 12.43 -15.75
N ILE A 83 -14.97 11.45 -16.32
CA ILE A 83 -14.66 10.85 -17.62
C ILE A 83 -15.90 10.93 -18.50
N GLN A 84 -15.76 11.48 -19.71
CA GLN A 84 -16.90 11.69 -20.61
C GLN A 84 -17.19 10.50 -21.53
N ASN A 85 -16.18 9.69 -21.84
CA ASN A 85 -16.30 8.59 -22.79
C ASN A 85 -16.75 7.30 -22.08
N GLN A 86 -17.87 6.72 -22.53
CA GLN A 86 -18.40 5.48 -21.96
C GLN A 86 -17.41 4.31 -22.02
N SER A 87 -16.64 4.15 -23.10
CA SER A 87 -15.68 3.04 -23.19
C SER A 87 -14.50 3.21 -22.22
N GLU A 88 -14.12 4.44 -21.90
CA GLU A 88 -13.12 4.73 -20.87
C GLU A 88 -13.70 4.47 -19.48
N ILE A 89 -14.93 4.94 -19.20
CA ILE A 89 -15.63 4.65 -17.95
C ILE A 89 -15.66 3.13 -17.72
N ASP A 90 -16.08 2.36 -18.72
CA ASP A 90 -16.17 0.89 -18.62
C ASP A 90 -14.82 0.25 -18.29
N TYR A 91 -13.72 0.76 -18.85
CA TYR A 91 -12.36 0.29 -18.56
C TYR A 91 -11.92 0.64 -17.12
N PHE A 92 -12.18 1.86 -16.66
CA PHE A 92 -11.71 2.36 -15.37
C PHE A 92 -12.57 1.93 -14.19
N LYS A 93 -13.85 1.62 -14.41
CA LYS A 93 -14.85 1.37 -13.36
C LYS A 93 -14.45 0.34 -12.33
N LYS A 94 -13.80 -0.74 -12.75
CA LYS A 94 -13.43 -1.84 -11.83
C LYS A 94 -12.03 -1.72 -11.26
N ARG A 95 -11.22 -0.79 -11.77
CA ARG A 95 -9.80 -0.65 -11.44
C ARG A 95 -9.43 0.70 -10.84
N SER A 96 -10.42 1.53 -10.51
CA SER A 96 -10.19 2.88 -9.98
C SER A 96 -10.98 3.13 -8.71
N MET A 97 -10.47 4.03 -7.87
CA MET A 97 -11.14 4.51 -6.66
C MET A 97 -10.92 6.01 -6.50
N VAL A 98 -12.00 6.73 -6.20
CA VAL A 98 -11.92 8.14 -5.79
C VAL A 98 -11.61 8.17 -4.30
N VAL A 99 -10.56 8.88 -3.93
CA VAL A 99 -10.07 8.94 -2.55
C VAL A 99 -9.73 10.36 -2.15
N LYS A 100 -9.77 10.61 -0.85
CA LYS A 100 -9.26 11.83 -0.23
C LYS A 100 -7.75 11.89 -0.41
N ARG A 101 -7.24 13.06 -0.77
CA ARG A 101 -5.82 13.38 -0.77
C ARG A 101 -5.35 13.48 0.68
N LEU A 102 -4.45 12.59 1.07
CA LEU A 102 -3.87 12.53 2.41
C LEU A 102 -2.36 12.69 2.36
N HIS A 103 -1.77 13.09 3.49
CA HIS A 103 -0.33 13.04 3.70
C HIS A 103 0.02 11.67 4.29
N PRO A 104 0.71 10.79 3.55
CA PRO A 104 1.08 9.48 4.06
C PRO A 104 2.09 9.63 5.21
N LEU A 105 2.03 8.72 6.17
CA LEU A 105 3.05 8.65 7.22
C LEU A 105 4.40 8.23 6.62
N PRO A 106 5.54 8.75 7.09
CA PRO A 106 6.88 8.43 6.58
C PRO A 106 7.41 7.06 7.05
N ILE A 107 6.51 6.09 7.24
CA ILE A 107 6.80 4.73 7.73
C ILE A 107 5.89 3.73 7.02
N GLU A 108 6.35 2.48 6.93
CA GLU A 108 5.55 1.34 6.50
C GLU A 108 5.09 0.55 7.74
N ALA A 109 3.79 0.51 7.98
CA ALA A 109 3.18 -0.16 9.13
C ALA A 109 2.98 -1.66 8.87
N VAL A 110 4.04 -2.45 9.01
CA VAL A 110 4.01 -3.89 8.69
C VAL A 110 3.65 -4.72 9.92
N VAL A 111 2.65 -5.60 9.78
CA VAL A 111 2.27 -6.59 10.79
C VAL A 111 2.62 -7.99 10.29
N ARG A 112 3.24 -8.82 11.13
CA ARG A 112 3.65 -10.19 10.78
C ARG A 112 3.00 -11.21 11.71
N GLY A 113 2.23 -12.13 11.13
CA GLY A 113 1.78 -13.35 11.82
C GLY A 113 2.65 -14.57 11.54
N TYR A 114 3.54 -14.50 10.54
CA TYR A 114 4.44 -15.56 10.14
C TYR A 114 5.84 -14.98 9.88
N LEU A 115 6.87 -15.74 10.24
CA LEU A 115 8.27 -15.33 10.12
C LEU A 115 8.82 -15.67 8.73
N ILE A 116 8.76 -14.71 7.80
CA ILE A 116 9.21 -14.85 6.41
C ILE A 116 9.79 -13.52 5.88
N GLY A 117 10.48 -13.57 4.74
CA GLY A 117 10.99 -12.38 4.05
C GLY A 117 12.13 -11.70 4.83
N SER A 118 12.12 -10.36 4.89
CA SER A 118 13.12 -9.60 5.63
C SER A 118 13.15 -9.95 7.12
N GLY A 119 11.99 -10.20 7.74
CA GLY A 119 11.94 -10.63 9.15
C GLY A 119 12.65 -11.96 9.40
N TRP A 120 12.57 -12.92 8.47
CA TRP A 120 13.35 -14.17 8.59
C TRP A 120 14.85 -13.92 8.49
N LYS A 121 15.30 -13.02 7.61
CA LYS A 121 16.72 -12.67 7.48
C LYS A 121 17.26 -12.03 8.77
N ASP A 122 16.50 -11.12 9.38
CA ASP A 122 16.88 -10.47 10.64
C ASP A 122 16.97 -11.50 11.78
N TYR A 123 15.95 -12.35 11.91
CA TYR A 123 15.93 -13.41 12.91
C TYR A 123 17.12 -14.37 12.77
N GLN A 124 17.49 -14.77 11.55
CA GLN A 124 18.67 -15.62 11.34
C GLN A 124 19.98 -14.93 11.76
N ALA A 125 20.05 -13.60 11.65
CA ALA A 125 21.25 -12.85 11.98
C ALA A 125 21.41 -12.63 13.49
N ASN A 126 20.32 -12.37 14.22
CA ASN A 126 20.40 -11.94 15.63
C ASN A 126 19.28 -12.45 16.55
N GLY A 127 18.39 -13.33 16.09
CA GLY A 127 17.27 -13.86 16.89
C GLY A 127 16.11 -12.88 17.10
N SER A 128 16.12 -11.73 16.43
CA SER A 128 15.11 -10.67 16.62
C SER A 128 14.59 -10.11 15.29
N VAL A 129 13.45 -9.42 15.34
CA VAL A 129 12.92 -8.64 14.21
C VAL A 129 12.51 -7.27 14.71
N CYS A 130 13.05 -6.19 14.13
CA CYS A 130 12.73 -4.81 14.55
C CYS A 130 12.97 -4.56 16.06
N GLY A 131 13.98 -5.23 16.65
CA GLY A 131 14.28 -5.16 18.10
C GLY A 131 13.43 -6.09 18.98
N ILE A 132 12.50 -6.84 18.42
CA ILE A 132 11.66 -7.81 19.13
C ILE A 132 12.38 -9.17 19.14
N GLU A 133 12.83 -9.62 20.30
CA GLU A 133 13.39 -10.97 20.47
C GLU A 133 12.31 -12.03 20.23
N LEU A 134 12.64 -13.05 19.44
CA LEU A 134 11.75 -14.17 19.15
C LEU A 134 12.28 -15.45 19.80
N GLU A 135 11.41 -16.45 19.94
CA GLU A 135 11.79 -17.77 20.46
C GLU A 135 12.91 -18.39 19.61
N ASP A 136 13.76 -19.19 20.26
CA ASP A 136 14.82 -19.92 19.57
C ASP A 136 14.26 -21.02 18.65
N ASN A 137 15.05 -21.38 17.63
CA ASN A 137 14.80 -22.50 16.72
C ASN A 137 13.53 -22.38 15.85
N LEU A 138 12.98 -21.18 15.68
CA LEU A 138 11.92 -20.95 14.70
C LEU A 138 12.41 -21.32 13.30
N GLN A 139 11.51 -21.91 12.51
CA GLN A 139 11.78 -22.30 11.13
C GLN A 139 11.25 -21.23 10.18
N MET A 140 11.76 -21.21 8.95
CA MET A 140 11.24 -20.32 7.90
C MET A 140 9.73 -20.55 7.71
N ALA A 141 8.96 -19.47 7.66
CA ALA A 141 7.49 -19.47 7.60
C ALA A 141 6.79 -20.07 8.84
N ALA A 142 7.47 -20.15 9.99
CA ALA A 142 6.81 -20.48 11.26
C ALA A 142 5.75 -19.43 11.61
N GLN A 143 4.63 -19.89 12.16
CA GLN A 143 3.62 -19.01 12.74
C GLN A 143 4.15 -18.43 14.05
N LEU A 144 3.98 -17.12 14.24
CA LEU A 144 4.32 -16.46 15.49
C LEU A 144 3.21 -16.66 16.53
N PRO A 145 3.52 -16.69 17.84
CA PRO A 145 2.51 -16.83 18.89
C PRO A 145 1.43 -15.75 18.83
N GLU A 146 1.82 -14.54 18.45
CA GLU A 146 0.94 -13.41 18.18
C GLU A 146 1.47 -12.57 17.00
N PRO A 147 0.60 -11.81 16.30
CA PRO A 147 1.05 -10.87 15.29
C PRO A 147 1.91 -9.76 15.91
N ILE A 148 3.06 -9.46 15.31
CA ILE A 148 3.97 -8.41 15.78
C ILE A 148 4.01 -7.23 14.80
N TYR A 149 4.12 -6.02 15.34
CA TYR A 149 4.35 -4.78 14.58
C TYR A 149 5.85 -4.63 14.29
N THR A 150 6.21 -4.53 13.02
CA THR A 150 7.61 -4.56 12.54
C THR A 150 7.83 -3.46 11.50
N PRO A 151 7.88 -2.19 11.94
CA PRO A 151 7.89 -1.05 11.04
C PRO A 151 9.13 -1.01 10.15
N ALA A 152 8.99 -0.34 9.02
CA ALA A 152 10.13 0.03 8.17
C ALA A 152 10.08 1.52 7.82
N THR A 153 11.23 2.11 7.51
CA THR A 153 11.29 3.43 6.88
C THR A 153 10.83 3.32 5.44
N LYS A 154 10.22 4.40 4.94
CA LYS A 154 9.87 4.52 3.53
C LYS A 154 11.07 5.09 2.78
N ALA A 155 11.77 4.27 2.01
CA ALA A 155 12.94 4.70 1.27
C ALA A 155 12.56 5.49 0.00
N GLU A 156 13.50 6.28 -0.54
CA GLU A 156 13.30 6.93 -1.84
C GLU A 156 13.26 5.91 -2.98
N PHE A 157 12.77 6.34 -4.15
CA PHE A 157 12.59 5.44 -5.30
C PHE A 157 13.93 4.85 -5.76
N GLY A 158 14.12 3.54 -5.56
CA GLY A 158 15.33 2.80 -5.93
C GLY A 158 16.12 2.27 -4.74
N GLU A 159 15.77 2.68 -3.52
CA GLU A 159 16.31 2.13 -2.28
C GLU A 159 15.35 1.12 -1.64
N HIS A 160 15.87 0.29 -0.74
CA HIS A 160 15.07 -0.70 -0.02
C HIS A 160 14.60 -0.12 1.31
N ASP A 161 13.33 -0.35 1.65
CA ASP A 161 12.80 -0.04 2.97
C ASP A 161 13.61 -0.76 4.05
N GLU A 162 14.07 -0.03 5.07
CA GLU A 162 14.85 -0.59 6.17
C GLU A 162 13.95 -0.84 7.37
N ASN A 163 13.99 -2.06 7.92
CA ASN A 163 13.31 -2.40 9.17
C ASN A 163 13.84 -1.51 10.31
N ILE A 164 12.94 -0.91 11.07
CA ILE A 164 13.26 -0.05 12.22
C ILE A 164 12.58 -0.54 13.49
N THR A 165 13.03 -0.09 14.65
CA THR A 165 12.37 -0.42 15.91
C THR A 165 11.14 0.46 16.14
N TYR A 166 10.32 0.09 17.11
CA TYR A 166 9.19 0.92 17.52
C TYR A 166 9.66 2.27 18.09
N GLU A 167 10.77 2.31 18.81
CA GLU A 167 11.37 3.53 19.35
C GLU A 167 11.73 4.50 18.23
N THR A 168 12.29 4.01 17.13
CA THR A 168 12.54 4.85 15.94
C THR A 168 11.24 5.37 15.32
N THR A 169 10.15 4.59 15.35
CA THR A 169 8.83 5.07 14.91
C THR A 169 8.32 6.20 15.82
N VAL A 170 8.56 6.11 17.13
CA VAL A 170 8.24 7.17 18.11
C VAL A 170 9.06 8.43 17.83
N ASP A 171 10.35 8.30 17.52
CA ASP A 171 11.21 9.44 17.16
C ASP A 171 10.72 10.17 15.89
N ILE A 172 10.18 9.42 14.92
CA ILE A 172 9.71 9.96 13.64
C ILE A 172 8.31 10.60 13.76
N LEU A 173 7.37 9.94 14.44
CA LEU A 173 5.95 10.34 14.46
C LEU A 173 5.53 11.08 15.74
N GLY A 174 6.32 10.99 16.79
CA GLY A 174 5.89 11.29 18.16
C GLY A 174 5.10 10.14 18.80
N GLU A 175 5.13 10.10 20.12
CA GLU A 175 4.61 8.99 20.94
C GLU A 175 3.13 8.69 20.71
N ASP A 176 2.27 9.72 20.71
CA ASP A 176 0.82 9.53 20.55
C ASP A 176 0.47 8.89 19.20
N LEU A 177 1.03 9.41 18.11
CA LEU A 177 0.75 8.91 16.77
C LEU A 177 1.36 7.52 16.55
N ALA A 178 2.60 7.29 17.01
CA ALA A 178 3.23 5.98 16.94
C ALA A 178 2.43 4.92 17.70
N ASN A 179 1.89 5.24 18.88
CA ASN A 179 1.05 4.32 19.64
C ASN A 179 -0.27 4.00 18.94
N ARG A 180 -0.89 4.98 18.27
CA ARG A 180 -2.10 4.77 17.45
C ARG A 180 -1.86 4.00 16.15
N VAL A 181 -0.64 4.03 15.62
CA VAL A 181 -0.27 3.23 14.43
C VAL A 181 -0.04 1.77 14.82
N ARG A 182 0.55 1.52 16.00
CA ARG A 182 0.84 0.16 16.48
C ARG A 182 -0.40 -0.60 16.95
N ASN A 183 -1.37 0.07 17.58
CA ASN A 183 -2.53 -0.55 18.23
C ASN A 183 -3.84 -0.09 17.59
#